data_AF-A0A536FWC3-F1
#
_entry.id   AF-A0A536FWC3-F1
#
_cell.length_a   1.000
_cell.length_b   1.000
_cell.length_c   1.000
_cell.angle_alpha   90.00
_cell.angle_beta   90.00
_cell.angle_gamma   90.00
#
_symmetry.space_group_name_H-M   'P 1'
#
loop_
_entity.id
_entity.type
_entity.pdbx_description
1 polymer ?
#
loop_
_entity_poly.entity_id
_entity_poly.type
_entity_poly.pdbx_seq_one_letter_code
_entity_poly.pdbx_strand_id
1 'polypeptide(L)'
;MSTAIYEVKRLADVKAPAGFAERVLAQVGAADSYAVFETVLGHVYVAWSRLGVSAAMRSKSAAEFEEWFRKDVGRQLVRVDPPEDLAAKIEEQLDGKRRLRFDLRGLTPFTQAVLMKTQVVPMG
;
A
#
# COMPACT_ATOMS: atom_id res chain seq x y z
N MET A 1 -46.67 -7.77 2.51
CA MET A 1 -45.40 -7.03 2.37
C MET A 1 -44.62 -7.05 3.69
N SER A 2 -43.76 -8.04 3.94
CA SER A 2 -42.87 -7.99 5.14
C SER A 2 -41.63 -8.90 5.07
N THR A 3 -41.40 -9.63 3.97
CA THR A 3 -40.28 -10.59 3.87
C THR A 3 -38.90 -9.90 3.87
N ALA A 4 -38.79 -8.69 3.32
CA ALA A 4 -37.51 -7.97 3.21
C ALA A 4 -36.96 -7.49 4.56
N ILE A 5 -37.81 -7.16 5.54
CA ILE A 5 -37.36 -6.61 6.84
C ILE A 5 -36.78 -7.71 7.75
N TYR A 6 -37.29 -8.95 7.63
CA TYR A 6 -36.78 -10.10 8.38
C TYR A 6 -35.38 -10.54 7.92
N GLU A 7 -35.08 -10.43 6.63
CA GLU A 7 -33.78 -10.78 6.04
C GLU A 7 -32.65 -9.86 6.52
N VAL A 8 -32.92 -8.55 6.65
CA VAL A 8 -31.89 -7.57 7.08
C VAL A 8 -31.46 -7.78 8.53
N LYS A 9 -32.38 -8.20 9.42
CA LYS A 9 -32.03 -8.49 10.83
C LYS A 9 -31.07 -9.67 10.97
N ARG A 10 -31.15 -10.66 10.08
CA ARG A 10 -30.24 -11.83 10.08
C ARG A 10 -28.87 -11.53 9.50
N LEU A 11 -28.70 -10.38 8.82
CA LEU A 11 -27.40 -9.96 8.30
C LEU A 11 -26.37 -9.72 9.42
N ALA A 12 -26.82 -9.33 10.62
CA ALA A 12 -25.98 -9.15 11.80
C ALA A 12 -25.43 -10.49 12.34
N ASP A 13 -26.10 -11.62 12.05
CA ASP A 13 -25.67 -12.96 12.46
C ASP A 13 -24.64 -13.57 11.49
N VAL A 14 -24.42 -12.93 10.33
CA VAL A 14 -23.46 -13.39 9.33
C VAL A 14 -22.07 -12.91 9.72
N LYS A 15 -21.23 -13.84 10.18
CA LYS A 15 -19.81 -13.56 10.41
C LYS A 15 -19.15 -13.21 9.07
N ALA A 16 -18.58 -12.02 8.99
CA ALA A 16 -17.84 -11.59 7.81
C ALA A 16 -16.69 -12.59 7.52
N PRO A 17 -16.44 -12.92 6.25
CA PRO A 17 -15.30 -13.77 5.88
C PRO A 17 -14.00 -13.20 6.45
N ALA A 18 -13.05 -14.08 6.77
CA ALA A 18 -11.73 -13.63 7.22
C ALA A 18 -11.09 -12.68 6.20
N GLY A 19 -10.49 -11.58 6.69
CA GLY A 19 -9.88 -10.56 5.83
C GLY A 19 -10.88 -9.59 5.17
N PHE A 20 -12.18 -9.65 5.48
CA PHE A 20 -13.18 -8.81 4.81
C PHE A 20 -12.98 -7.31 5.08
N ALA A 21 -12.76 -6.93 6.34
CA ALA A 21 -12.58 -5.53 6.71
C ALA A 21 -11.32 -4.94 6.04
N GLU A 22 -10.24 -5.71 6.04
CA GLU A 22 -8.95 -5.38 5.44
C GLU A 22 -9.08 -5.17 3.93
N ARG A 23 -9.76 -6.09 3.23
CA ARG A 23 -10.06 -5.95 1.80
C ARG A 23 -10.91 -4.73 1.51
N VAL A 24 -11.92 -4.45 2.33
CA VAL A 24 -12.78 -3.27 2.18
C VAL A 24 -11.96 -1.99 2.40
N LEU A 25 -11.16 -1.91 3.47
CA LEU A 25 -10.31 -0.76 3.77
C LEU A 25 -9.31 -0.47 2.65
N ALA A 26 -8.68 -1.51 2.09
CA ALA A 26 -7.82 -1.39 0.92
C ALA A 26 -8.62 -0.89 -0.31
N GLN A 27 -9.78 -1.48 -0.60
CA GLN A 27 -10.60 -1.14 -1.77
C GLN A 27 -11.12 0.31 -1.73
N VAL A 28 -11.54 0.78 -0.56
CA VAL A 28 -12.03 2.15 -0.37
C VAL A 28 -10.90 3.17 -0.17
N GLY A 29 -9.65 2.71 -0.09
CA GLY A 29 -8.47 3.57 0.12
C GLY A 29 -8.39 4.16 1.53
N ALA A 30 -9.04 3.53 2.51
CA ALA A 30 -8.95 3.88 3.93
C ALA A 30 -7.71 3.27 4.62
N ALA A 31 -7.07 2.29 3.98
CA ALA A 31 -5.76 1.78 4.35
C ALA A 31 -4.85 1.70 3.11
N ASP A 32 -3.55 1.76 3.34
CA ASP A 32 -2.56 1.45 2.32
C ASP A 32 -2.41 -0.08 2.21
N SER A 33 -2.23 -0.57 0.99
CA SER A 33 -1.93 -1.97 0.72
C SER A 33 -0.43 -2.17 0.65
N TYR A 34 0.07 -3.35 1.00
CA TYR A 34 1.48 -3.67 0.79
C TYR A 34 1.70 -5.15 0.41
N ALA A 35 2.83 -5.38 -0.25
CA ALA A 35 3.35 -6.70 -0.60
C ALA A 35 4.88 -6.74 -0.44
N VAL A 36 5.43 -7.94 -0.54
CA VAL A 36 6.87 -8.20 -0.42
C VAL A 36 7.40 -8.60 -1.78
N PHE A 37 8.50 -7.98 -2.18
CA PHE A 37 9.21 -8.25 -3.41
C PHE A 37 10.59 -8.80 -3.06
N GLU A 38 10.93 -9.95 -3.65
CA GLU A 38 12.29 -10.47 -3.59
C GLU A 38 13.17 -9.68 -4.56
N THR A 39 14.30 -9.18 -4.07
CA THR A 39 15.27 -8.43 -4.87
C THR A 39 16.67 -8.93 -4.58
N VAL A 40 17.63 -8.55 -5.43
CA VAL A 40 19.06 -8.81 -5.19
C VAL A 40 19.58 -8.15 -3.89
N LEU A 41 18.86 -7.14 -3.36
CA LEU A 41 19.17 -6.47 -2.10
C LEU A 41 18.43 -7.07 -0.89
N GLY A 42 17.73 -8.19 -1.08
CA GLY A 42 16.87 -8.84 -0.09
C GLY A 42 15.39 -8.45 -0.24
N HIS A 43 14.59 -8.77 0.77
CA HIS A 43 13.16 -8.46 0.78
C HIS A 43 12.91 -6.96 0.86
N VAL A 44 12.17 -6.44 -0.13
CA VAL A 44 11.67 -5.06 -0.13
C VAL A 44 10.17 -5.09 0.08
N TYR A 45 9.71 -4.40 1.10
CA TYR A 45 8.30 -4.20 1.42
C TYR A 45 7.86 -2.91 0.75
N VAL A 46 6.85 -2.99 -0.11
CA VAL A 46 6.34 -1.84 -0.86
C VAL A 46 4.88 -1.63 -0.49
N ALA A 47 4.56 -0.44 0.00
CA ALA A 47 3.21 0.00 0.28
C ALA A 47 2.71 0.98 -0.78
N TRP A 48 1.41 0.93 -1.07
CA TRP A 48 0.75 1.80 -2.01
C TRP A 48 -0.67 2.15 -1.56
N SER A 49 -1.11 3.33 -2.00
CA SER A 49 -2.49 3.77 -1.95
C SER A 49 -3.05 3.92 -3.36
N ARG A 50 -4.28 4.41 -3.48
CA ARG A 50 -4.89 4.75 -4.78
C ARG A 50 -4.13 5.85 -5.53
N LEU A 51 -3.30 6.63 -4.85
CA LEU A 51 -2.51 7.71 -5.45
C LEU A 51 -1.14 7.25 -5.97
N GLY A 52 -0.63 6.12 -5.49
CA GLY A 52 0.68 5.60 -5.88
C GLY A 52 1.42 4.93 -4.72
N VAL A 53 2.70 4.65 -4.94
CA VAL A 53 3.59 4.06 -3.93
C VAL A 53 3.79 5.07 -2.80
N SER A 54 3.47 4.66 -1.57
CA SER A 54 3.56 5.48 -0.38
C SER A 54 4.83 5.22 0.43
N ALA A 55 5.35 4.01 0.37
CA ALA A 55 6.61 3.65 1.02
C ALA A 55 7.26 2.45 0.34
N ALA A 56 8.59 2.37 0.42
CA ALA A 56 9.36 1.19 0.11
C ALA A 56 10.50 1.07 1.11
N MET A 57 10.66 -0.10 1.72
CA MET A 57 11.67 -0.32 2.76
C MET A 57 12.21 -1.75 2.70
N ARG A 58 13.53 -1.90 2.86
CA ARG A 58 14.14 -3.19 3.18
C ARG A 58 13.91 -3.49 4.64
N SER A 59 13.38 -4.67 4.93
CA SER A 59 13.06 -5.10 6.29
C SER A 59 13.33 -6.58 6.46
N LYS A 60 13.66 -7.02 7.68
CA LYS A 60 13.87 -8.45 7.98
C LYS A 60 12.55 -9.17 8.17
N SER A 61 11.47 -8.44 8.47
CA SER A 61 10.15 -9.01 8.73
C SER A 61 9.01 -8.05 8.38
N ALA A 62 7.81 -8.60 8.21
CA ALA A 62 6.59 -7.82 8.03
C ALA A 62 6.29 -6.96 9.26
N ALA A 63 6.49 -7.49 10.47
CA ALA A 63 6.23 -6.79 11.72
C ALA A 63 7.08 -5.51 11.86
N GLU A 64 8.38 -5.59 11.53
CA GLU A 64 9.28 -4.44 11.54
C GLU A 64 8.82 -3.36 10.56
N PHE A 65 8.41 -3.75 9.34
CA PHE A 65 7.91 -2.83 8.34
C PHE A 65 6.59 -2.17 8.77
N GLU A 66 5.65 -2.96 9.30
CA GLU A 66 4.34 -2.47 9.76
C GLU A 66 4.46 -1.53 10.95
N GLU A 67 5.38 -1.81 11.89
CA GLU A 67 5.67 -0.92 13.01
C GLU A 67 6.26 0.41 12.53
N TRP A 68 7.29 0.35 11.67
CA TRP A 68 7.89 1.55 11.07
C TRP A 68 6.85 2.37 10.32
N PHE A 69 6.06 1.75 9.44
CA PHE A 69 5.08 2.48 8.64
C PHE A 69 4.02 3.17 9.51
N ARG A 70 3.52 2.48 10.54
CA ARG A 70 2.57 3.07 11.48
C ARG A 70 3.18 4.24 12.25
N LYS A 71 4.46 4.16 12.62
CA LYS A 71 5.15 5.21 13.38
C LYS A 71 5.50 6.42 12.51
N ASP A 72 6.08 6.19 11.34
CA ASP A 72 6.68 7.23 10.50
C ASP A 72 5.74 7.74 9.40
N VAL A 73 4.83 6.88 8.89
CA VAL A 73 3.83 7.26 7.88
C VAL A 73 2.46 7.54 8.52
N GLY A 74 2.14 6.91 9.65
CA GLY A 74 0.93 7.21 10.42
C GLY A 74 -0.37 6.71 9.79
N ARG A 75 -0.30 5.73 8.88
CA ARG A 75 -1.47 5.14 8.18
C ARG A 75 -1.60 3.66 8.47
N GLN A 76 -2.82 3.13 8.30
CA GLN A 76 -3.05 1.68 8.39
C GLN A 76 -2.48 0.96 7.17
N LEU A 77 -1.97 -0.25 7.39
CA LEU A 77 -1.48 -1.15 6.36
C LEU A 77 -2.30 -2.42 6.31
N VAL A 78 -2.49 -2.93 5.09
CA VAL A 78 -3.07 -4.23 4.82
C VAL A 78 -2.16 -5.00 3.89
N ARG A 79 -1.76 -6.21 4.31
CA ARG A 79 -1.04 -7.13 3.43
C ARG A 79 -2.00 -7.70 2.39
N VAL A 80 -1.62 -7.60 1.12
CA VAL A 80 -2.39 -8.14 -0.01
C VAL A 80 -1.45 -8.82 -1.00
N ASP A 81 -2.01 -9.62 -1.90
CA ASP A 81 -1.28 -10.04 -3.10
C ASP A 81 -1.09 -8.81 -4.02
N PRO A 82 0.12 -8.60 -4.56
CA PRO A 82 0.39 -7.46 -5.41
C PRO A 82 -0.45 -7.54 -6.70
N PRO A 83 -0.96 -6.41 -7.21
CA PRO A 83 -1.54 -6.36 -8.55
C PRO A 83 -0.54 -6.86 -9.60
N GLU A 84 -1.01 -7.59 -10.61
CA GLU A 84 -0.16 -8.22 -11.64
C GLU A 84 0.79 -7.22 -12.32
N ASP A 85 0.35 -5.97 -12.48
CA ASP A 85 1.12 -4.92 -13.14
C ASP A 85 2.07 -4.15 -12.22
N LEU A 86 1.94 -4.27 -10.89
CA LEU A 86 2.72 -3.50 -9.94
C LEU A 86 4.19 -3.96 -9.91
N ALA A 87 4.42 -5.27 -9.94
CA ALA A 87 5.78 -5.83 -9.98
C ALA A 87 6.54 -5.31 -11.21
N ALA A 88 5.92 -5.42 -12.39
CA ALA A 88 6.50 -4.91 -13.63
C ALA A 88 6.77 -3.39 -13.56
N LYS A 89 5.87 -2.60 -13.00
CA LYS A 89 6.10 -1.14 -12.82
C LYS A 89 7.24 -0.83 -11.86
N ILE A 90 7.44 -1.62 -10.82
CA ILE A 90 8.56 -1.49 -9.89
C ILE A 90 9.87 -1.84 -10.61
N GLU A 91 9.91 -2.95 -11.35
CA GLU A 91 11.07 -3.30 -12.18
C GLU A 91 11.40 -2.21 -13.19
N GLU A 92 10.39 -1.73 -13.94
CA GLU A 92 10.57 -0.62 -14.88
C GLU A 92 11.09 0.66 -14.20
N GLN A 93 10.68 0.92 -12.95
CA GLN A 93 11.20 2.03 -12.17
C GLN A 93 12.68 1.84 -11.85
N LEU A 94 13.06 0.65 -11.40
CA LEU A 94 14.43 0.28 -11.03
C LEU A 94 15.36 0.29 -12.26
N ASP A 95 14.83 -0.06 -13.44
CA ASP A 95 15.50 0.04 -14.74
C ASP A 95 15.57 1.48 -15.27
N GLY A 96 15.03 2.46 -14.53
CA GLY A 96 15.15 3.88 -14.86
C GLY A 96 14.08 4.46 -15.79
N LYS A 97 13.03 3.70 -16.15
CA LYS A 97 11.90 4.21 -16.97
C LYS A 97 11.02 5.23 -16.24
N ARG A 98 11.13 5.33 -14.90
CA ARG A 98 10.49 6.35 -14.04
C ARG A 98 8.97 6.50 -14.22
N ARG A 99 8.23 5.38 -14.23
CA ARG A 99 6.76 5.36 -14.45
C ARG A 99 5.91 5.32 -13.19
N LEU A 100 6.50 5.10 -12.02
CA LEU A 100 5.74 5.05 -10.77
C LEU A 100 5.26 6.43 -10.34
N ARG A 101 4.01 6.47 -9.84
CA ARG A 101 3.47 7.60 -9.08
C ARG A 101 3.73 7.37 -7.60
N PHE A 102 3.96 8.45 -6.86
CA PHE A 102 4.21 8.42 -5.42
C PHE A 102 3.11 9.15 -4.66
N ASP A 103 2.63 8.54 -3.58
CA ASP A 103 1.72 9.16 -2.62
C ASP A 103 2.55 9.85 -1.52
N LEU A 104 2.81 11.15 -1.71
CA LEU A 104 3.60 11.95 -0.80
C LEU A 104 2.75 12.72 0.23
N ARG A 105 1.46 12.38 0.37
CA ARG A 105 0.60 13.00 1.39
C ARG A 105 1.15 12.70 2.78
N GLY A 106 0.91 13.62 3.71
CA GLY A 106 1.46 13.54 5.07
C GLY A 106 2.89 14.08 5.19
N LEU A 107 3.62 14.23 4.08
CA LEU A 107 4.92 14.89 4.08
C LEU A 107 4.77 16.41 3.98
N THR A 108 5.71 17.14 4.59
CA THR A 108 5.76 18.61 4.48
C THR A 108 5.99 19.05 3.03
N PRO A 109 5.55 20.26 2.63
CA PRO A 109 5.80 20.77 1.29
C PRO A 109 7.29 20.79 0.91
N PHE A 110 8.16 21.08 1.88
CA PHE A 110 9.61 21.02 1.69
C PHE A 110 10.08 19.60 1.35
N THR A 111 9.67 18.61 2.14
CA THR A 111 10.02 17.20 1.91
C THR A 111 9.51 16.71 0.55
N GLN A 112 8.27 17.09 0.18
CA GLN A 112 7.72 16.74 -1.13
C GLN A 112 8.57 17.32 -2.27
N ALA A 113 8.93 18.60 -2.19
CA ALA A 113 9.75 19.26 -3.20
C ALA A 113 11.13 18.60 -3.35
N VAL A 114 11.77 18.24 -2.23
CA VAL A 114 13.05 17.51 -2.24
C VAL A 114 12.90 16.16 -2.94
N LEU A 115 11.91 15.34 -2.56
CA LEU A 115 11.72 14.01 -3.16
C LEU A 115 11.36 14.08 -4.65
N MET A 116 10.53 15.05 -5.05
CA MET A 116 10.24 15.29 -6.47
C MET A 116 11.51 15.69 -7.24
N LYS A 117 12.39 16.50 -6.63
CA LYS A 117 13.67 16.86 -7.26
C LYS A 117 14.61 15.66 -7.35
N THR A 118 14.65 14.78 -6.35
CA THR A 118 15.47 13.56 -6.39
C THR A 118 15.14 12.68 -7.58
N GLN A 119 13.88 12.64 -8.02
CA GLN A 119 13.46 11.86 -9.19
C GLN A 119 14.08 12.32 -10.51
N VAL A 120 14.71 13.50 -10.59
CA VAL A 120 15.38 13.95 -11.82
C VAL A 120 16.85 13.54 -11.87
N VAL A 121 17.45 13.14 -10.75
CA VAL A 121 18.86 12.73 -10.68
C VAL A 121 19.08 11.55 -11.61
N PRO A 122 19.94 11.61 -12.63
CA PRO A 122 20.21 10.49 -13.54
C PRO A 122 20.67 9.25 -12.78
N MET A 123 20.41 8.07 -13.34
CA MET A 123 21.12 6.87 -12.88
C MET A 123 22.61 7.08 -13.15
N GLY A 124 23.44 6.63 -12.22
CA GLY A 124 24.90 6.72 -12.32
C GLY A 124 25.48 5.81 -13.38
#